data_AF-A0A921IPG1-F1
#
_entry.id   AF-A0A921IPG1-F1
#
_cell.length_a   1.000
_cell.length_b   1.000
_cell.length_c   1.000
_cell.angle_alpha   90.00
_cell.angle_beta   90.00
_cell.angle_gamma   90.00
#
_symmetry.space_group_name_H-M   'P 1'
#
loop_
_entity.id
_entity.type
_entity.pdbx_description
1 polymer ?
#
loop_
_entity_poly.entity_id
_entity_poly.type
_entity_poly.pdbx_seq_one_letter_code
_entity_poly.pdbx_strand_id
1 'polypeptide(L)'
;MTRRFDHIGSPEARAFIVERLSDDALLGRGGYTMRQATYVLPYLPSQREYARDLVAAICAEDLPNRGVRPIHINLYDIVLGFLDQQDMWEPLCEAEQSASRDELIMMLQDTVSVSDVIRPAVEKRIIESGCDLAFISGVGETFPYVRTHTLLGELDSDKPVVLVFPGEYRQNTDGSTSLDILSIPSAANGGYYRATNVFDL
;
A
#
# COMPACT_ATOMS: atom_id res chain seq x y z
N MET A 1 3.03 -5.09 22.46
CA MET A 1 1.92 -6.07 22.52
C MET A 1 0.96 -5.65 21.43
N THR A 2 0.77 -6.44 20.38
CA THR A 2 -0.06 -6.09 19.21
C THR A 2 -1.45 -5.62 19.63
N ARG A 3 -1.82 -4.41 19.26
CA ARG A 3 -3.20 -3.95 19.45
C ARG A 3 -4.09 -4.66 18.43
N ARG A 4 -5.25 -5.15 18.89
CA ARG A 4 -6.25 -5.75 18.01
C ARG A 4 -7.49 -4.88 18.05
N PHE A 5 -8.00 -4.57 16.86
CA PHE A 5 -9.25 -3.86 16.67
C PHE A 5 -10.15 -4.76 15.84
N ASP A 6 -11.40 -4.96 16.28
CA ASP A 6 -12.36 -5.78 15.56
C ASP A 6 -12.77 -5.16 14.21
N HIS A 7 -12.67 -3.83 14.12
CA HIS A 7 -13.07 -3.06 12.95
C HIS A 7 -12.11 -1.90 12.69
N ILE A 8 -11.56 -1.81 11.48
CA ILE A 8 -10.55 -0.79 11.14
C ILE A 8 -11.12 0.64 11.23
N GLY A 9 -12.40 0.82 10.91
CA GLY A 9 -13.09 2.11 11.00
C GLY A 9 -13.57 2.51 12.40
N SER A 10 -13.24 1.75 13.46
CA SER A 10 -13.67 2.13 14.82
C SER A 10 -12.97 3.41 15.27
N PRO A 11 -13.61 4.24 16.13
CA PRO A 11 -12.97 5.45 16.67
C PRO A 11 -11.64 5.17 17.37
N GLU A 12 -11.53 4.04 18.07
CA GLU A 12 -10.33 3.62 18.77
C GLU A 12 -9.21 3.25 17.80
N ALA A 13 -9.52 2.51 16.74
CA ALA A 13 -8.56 2.17 15.68
C ALA A 13 -8.06 3.44 14.99
N ARG A 14 -8.98 4.34 14.59
CA ARG A 14 -8.64 5.64 13.98
C ARG A 14 -7.74 6.46 14.89
N ALA A 15 -8.11 6.64 16.15
CA ALA A 15 -7.32 7.41 17.11
C ALA A 15 -5.91 6.83 17.29
N PHE A 16 -5.79 5.51 17.40
CA PHE A 16 -4.52 4.82 17.52
C PHE A 16 -3.64 5.00 16.28
N ILE A 17 -4.20 4.79 15.08
CA ILE A 17 -3.47 4.97 13.82
C ILE A 17 -2.94 6.40 13.70
N VAL A 18 -3.79 7.40 13.96
CA VAL A 18 -3.40 8.81 13.89
C VAL A 18 -2.33 9.13 14.93
N GLU A 19 -2.43 8.60 16.16
CA GLU A 19 -1.38 8.70 17.20
C GLU A 19 -0.04 8.20 16.70
N ARG A 20 0.03 6.94 16.26
CA ARG A 20 1.29 6.31 15.86
C ARG A 20 1.90 6.96 14.62
N LEU A 21 1.08 7.27 13.61
CA LEU A 21 1.57 7.85 12.36
C LEU A 21 1.89 9.35 12.45
N SER A 22 1.57 10.00 13.58
CA SER A 22 1.99 11.36 13.90
C SER A 22 3.22 11.45 14.81
N ASP A 23 3.81 10.33 15.18
CA ASP A 23 4.97 10.28 16.08
C ASP A 23 6.25 10.83 15.40
N ASP A 24 6.95 11.72 16.09
CA ASP A 24 8.15 12.38 15.54
C ASP A 24 9.30 11.41 15.24
N ALA A 25 9.42 10.30 15.99
CA ALA A 25 10.45 9.30 15.73
C ALA A 25 10.10 8.50 14.47
N LEU A 26 8.82 8.14 14.27
CA LEU A 26 8.35 7.52 13.02
C LEU A 26 8.60 8.44 11.83
N LEU A 27 8.33 9.73 11.98
CA LEU A 27 8.53 10.75 10.93
C LEU A 27 10.00 11.16 10.74
N GLY A 28 10.94 10.61 11.52
CA GLY A 28 12.36 10.95 11.45
C GLY A 28 12.71 12.37 11.88
N ARG A 29 11.81 13.08 12.56
CA ARG A 29 11.97 14.48 13.00
C ARG A 29 12.95 14.64 14.19
N GLY A 30 13.47 13.53 14.73
CA GLY A 30 14.48 13.48 15.78
C GLY A 30 15.94 13.31 15.33
N GLY A 31 16.22 13.38 14.02
CA GLY A 31 17.59 13.25 13.48
C GLY A 31 18.08 11.81 13.24
N TYR A 32 17.21 10.81 13.44
CA TYR A 32 17.42 9.43 13.02
C TYR A 32 16.33 9.04 12.02
N THR A 33 16.71 8.84 10.76
CA THR A 33 15.81 8.30 9.74
C THR A 33 16.14 6.83 9.55
N MET A 34 15.19 5.93 9.82
CA MET A 34 15.32 4.54 9.38
C MET A 34 15.25 4.50 7.86
N ARG A 35 16.33 4.06 7.20
CA ARG A 35 16.25 3.69 5.77
C ARG A 35 15.19 2.61 5.60
N GLN A 36 14.25 2.81 4.66
CA GLN A 36 13.13 1.91 4.37
C GLN A 36 12.14 1.74 5.53
N ALA A 37 11.62 2.85 6.05
CA ALA A 37 10.54 2.86 7.05
C ALA A 37 9.19 2.47 6.42
N THR A 38 9.02 1.17 6.16
CA THR A 38 7.81 0.62 5.55
C THR A 38 6.89 0.05 6.62
N TYR A 39 5.62 0.44 6.56
CA TYR A 39 4.56 0.00 7.44
C TYR A 39 3.44 -0.65 6.64
N VAL A 40 2.72 -1.57 7.29
CA VAL A 40 1.51 -2.19 6.73
C VAL A 40 0.34 -1.86 7.64
N LEU A 41 -0.74 -1.36 7.05
CA LEU A 41 -2.03 -1.18 7.70
C LEU A 41 -2.98 -2.26 7.16
N PRO A 42 -3.03 -3.44 7.80
CA PRO A 42 -3.88 -4.54 7.34
C PRO A 42 -5.35 -4.29 7.70
N TYR A 43 -6.25 -4.74 6.84
CA TYR A 43 -7.70 -4.77 7.11
C TYR A 43 -8.34 -6.00 6.51
N LEU A 44 -9.45 -6.46 7.12
CA LEU A 44 -10.23 -7.55 6.55
C LEU A 44 -10.81 -7.11 5.20
N PRO A 45 -10.75 -7.92 4.12
CA PRO A 45 -11.28 -7.51 2.81
C PRO A 45 -12.75 -7.06 2.82
N SER A 46 -13.58 -7.60 3.72
CA SER A 46 -14.96 -7.17 3.94
C SER A 46 -15.10 -5.73 4.46
N GLN A 47 -14.03 -5.15 4.99
CA GLN A 47 -13.97 -3.80 5.54
C GLN A 47 -13.36 -2.78 4.56
N ARG A 48 -13.22 -3.12 3.26
CA ARG A 48 -12.59 -2.26 2.24
C ARG A 48 -13.13 -0.85 2.18
N GLU A 49 -14.45 -0.68 2.22
CA GLU A 49 -15.07 0.66 2.17
C GLU A 49 -14.71 1.49 3.40
N TYR A 50 -14.71 0.88 4.58
CA TYR A 50 -14.30 1.53 5.82
C TYR A 50 -12.81 1.89 5.83
N ALA A 51 -11.94 1.03 5.29
CA ALA A 51 -10.52 1.33 5.15
C ALA A 51 -10.29 2.52 4.21
N ARG A 52 -11.02 2.58 3.08
CA ARG A 52 -10.99 3.71 2.15
C ARG A 52 -11.39 5.01 2.85
N ASP A 53 -12.55 5.01 3.50
CA ASP A 53 -13.11 6.22 4.12
C ASP A 53 -12.24 6.68 5.31
N LEU A 54 -11.68 5.73 6.06
CA LEU A 54 -10.72 6.00 7.13
C LEU A 54 -9.47 6.71 6.60
N VAL A 55 -8.81 6.14 5.58
CA VAL A 55 -7.58 6.73 5.02
C VAL A 55 -7.86 8.12 4.45
N ALA A 56 -8.99 8.30 3.77
CA ALA A 56 -9.41 9.61 3.28
C ALA A 56 -9.56 10.64 4.42
N ALA A 57 -10.24 10.28 5.51
CA ALA A 57 -10.42 11.17 6.66
C ALA A 57 -9.09 11.47 7.38
N ILE A 58 -8.23 10.46 7.55
CA ILE A 58 -6.90 10.62 8.15
C ILE A 58 -6.03 11.58 7.33
N CYS A 59 -6.07 11.44 6.00
CA CYS A 59 -5.28 12.26 5.10
C CYS A 59 -5.81 13.69 4.99
N ALA A 60 -7.13 13.89 4.98
CA ALA A 60 -7.75 15.20 4.80
C ALA A 60 -7.76 16.04 6.08
N GLU A 61 -7.93 15.41 7.25
CA GLU A 61 -8.19 16.12 8.50
C GLU A 61 -7.20 15.75 9.62
N ASP A 62 -7.13 14.46 9.99
CA ASP A 62 -6.50 14.08 11.26
C ASP A 62 -4.99 14.36 11.33
N LEU A 63 -4.24 13.94 10.30
CA LEU A 63 -2.79 14.15 10.24
C LEU A 63 -2.43 15.61 9.98
N PRO A 64 -3.09 16.34 9.06
CA PRO A 64 -2.90 17.78 8.92
C PRO A 64 -3.14 18.56 10.22
N ASN A 65 -4.16 18.21 11.00
CA ASN A 65 -4.43 18.80 12.31
C ASN A 65 -3.31 18.56 13.35
N ARG A 66 -2.41 17.60 13.09
CA ARG A 66 -1.21 17.31 13.88
C ARG A 66 0.08 17.82 13.23
N GLY A 67 -0.01 18.63 12.18
CA GLY A 67 1.15 19.17 11.47
C GLY A 67 1.93 18.12 10.67
N VAL A 68 1.27 17.05 10.25
CA VAL A 68 1.81 16.03 9.35
C VAL A 68 1.18 16.21 7.99
N ARG A 69 1.99 16.22 6.93
CA ARG A 69 1.53 16.33 5.54
C ARG A 69 1.49 14.94 4.90
N PRO A 70 0.33 14.25 4.90
CA PRO A 70 0.21 12.97 4.22
C PRO A 70 0.00 13.16 2.71
N ILE A 71 0.46 12.18 1.93
CA ILE A 71 -0.04 11.94 0.58
C ILE A 71 -0.73 10.58 0.53
N HIS A 72 -1.84 10.49 -0.20
CA HIS A 72 -2.52 9.23 -0.50
C HIS A 72 -2.35 8.89 -1.97
N ILE A 73 -1.74 7.74 -2.23
CA ILE A 73 -1.44 7.22 -3.57
C ILE A 73 -2.23 5.92 -3.75
N ASN A 74 -2.99 5.82 -4.84
CA ASN A 74 -3.74 4.62 -5.19
C ASN A 74 -3.09 3.96 -6.41
N LEU A 75 -2.66 2.70 -6.26
CA LEU A 75 -2.01 1.94 -7.32
C LEU A 75 -2.93 1.69 -8.52
N TYR A 76 -4.23 1.51 -8.28
CA TYR A 76 -5.19 1.29 -9.35
C TYR A 76 -5.36 2.55 -10.21
N ASP A 77 -5.39 3.73 -9.58
CA ASP A 77 -5.44 5.00 -10.31
C ASP A 77 -4.16 5.25 -11.12
N ILE A 78 -3.00 4.79 -10.64
CA ILE A 78 -1.75 4.80 -11.40
C ILE A 78 -1.86 3.91 -12.64
N VAL A 79 -2.36 2.68 -12.47
CA VAL A 79 -2.53 1.72 -13.56
C VAL A 79 -3.49 2.28 -14.61
N LEU A 80 -4.66 2.76 -14.20
CA LEU A 80 -5.66 3.35 -15.12
C LEU A 80 -5.08 4.55 -15.86
N GLY A 81 -4.42 5.47 -15.14
CA GLY A 81 -3.80 6.63 -15.75
C GLY A 81 -2.66 6.28 -16.73
N PHE A 82 -1.90 5.22 -16.45
CA PHE A 82 -0.87 4.75 -17.37
C PHE A 82 -1.48 4.12 -18.62
N LEU A 83 -2.47 3.24 -18.48
CA LEU A 83 -3.12 2.59 -19.62
C LEU A 83 -3.80 3.61 -20.55
N ASP A 84 -4.45 4.63 -19.97
CA ASP A 84 -5.04 5.74 -20.73
C ASP A 84 -3.97 6.55 -21.49
N GLN A 85 -2.87 6.92 -20.82
CA GLN A 85 -1.77 7.66 -21.44
C GLN A 85 -1.04 6.91 -22.56
N GLN A 86 -1.07 5.58 -22.53
CA GLN A 86 -0.46 4.75 -23.57
C GLN A 86 -1.47 4.31 -24.65
N ASP A 87 -2.72 4.78 -24.61
CA ASP A 87 -3.81 4.34 -25.49
C ASP A 87 -4.01 2.80 -25.46
N MET A 88 -3.78 2.18 -24.30
CA MET A 88 -3.79 0.71 -24.12
C MET A 88 -5.12 0.17 -23.60
N TRP A 89 -6.09 1.03 -23.28
CA TRP A 89 -7.38 0.60 -22.74
C TRP A 89 -8.19 -0.23 -23.73
N GLU A 90 -8.38 0.28 -24.94
CA GLU A 90 -9.13 -0.42 -26.00
C GLU A 90 -8.45 -1.75 -26.39
N PRO A 91 -7.12 -1.80 -26.66
CA PRO A 91 -6.41 -3.06 -26.89
C PRO A 91 -6.58 -4.09 -25.77
N LEU A 92 -6.57 -3.66 -24.51
CA LEU A 92 -6.74 -4.56 -23.36
C LEU A 92 -8.15 -5.16 -23.33
N CYS A 93 -9.19 -4.35 -23.57
CA CYS A 93 -10.58 -4.82 -23.65
C CYS A 93 -10.82 -5.77 -24.83
N GLU A 94 -10.12 -5.58 -25.95
CA GLU A 94 -10.17 -6.52 -27.08
C GLU A 94 -9.48 -7.85 -26.73
N ALA A 95 -8.30 -7.80 -26.12
CA ALA A 95 -7.57 -8.99 -25.70
C ALA A 95 -8.35 -9.82 -24.68
N GLU A 96 -9.01 -9.17 -23.70
CA GLU A 96 -9.80 -9.82 -22.65
C GLU A 96 -10.89 -10.76 -23.18
N GLN A 97 -11.45 -10.49 -24.37
CA GLN A 97 -12.53 -11.30 -24.95
C GLN A 97 -12.06 -12.71 -25.37
N SER A 98 -10.76 -12.89 -25.61
CA SER A 98 -10.21 -14.15 -26.12
C SER A 98 -9.12 -14.75 -25.23
N ALA A 99 -8.45 -13.94 -24.42
CA ALA A 99 -7.39 -14.36 -23.53
C ALA A 99 -7.94 -15.05 -22.29
N SER A 100 -7.23 -16.07 -21.83
CA SER A 100 -7.45 -16.64 -20.51
C SER A 100 -7.06 -15.64 -19.41
N ARG A 101 -7.56 -15.88 -18.20
CA ARG A 101 -7.21 -15.08 -17.02
C ARG A 101 -5.70 -14.97 -16.80
N ASP A 102 -4.97 -16.07 -16.96
CA ASP A 102 -3.53 -16.10 -16.72
C ASP A 102 -2.77 -15.31 -17.80
N GLU A 103 -3.20 -15.40 -19.05
CA GLU A 103 -2.66 -14.59 -20.15
C GLU A 103 -2.89 -13.09 -19.91
N LEU A 104 -4.08 -12.69 -19.45
CA LEU A 104 -4.37 -11.29 -19.10
C LEU A 104 -3.51 -10.79 -17.94
N ILE A 105 -3.30 -11.62 -16.92
CA ILE A 105 -2.42 -11.28 -15.79
C ILE A 105 -0.99 -11.08 -16.29
N MET A 106 -0.48 -11.94 -17.17
CA MET A 106 0.86 -11.79 -17.74
C MET A 106 0.98 -10.52 -18.58
N MET A 107 0.01 -10.26 -19.47
CA MET A 107 -0.01 -9.04 -20.28
C MET A 107 -0.01 -7.77 -19.41
N LEU A 108 -0.81 -7.75 -18.34
CA LEU A 108 -0.82 -6.65 -17.38
C LEU A 108 0.49 -6.54 -16.61
N GLN A 109 1.08 -7.66 -16.16
CA GLN A 109 2.38 -7.65 -15.46
C GLN A 109 3.49 -7.06 -16.33
N ASP A 110 3.50 -7.38 -17.62
CA ASP A 110 4.47 -6.84 -18.57
C ASP A 110 4.20 -5.36 -18.87
N THR A 111 2.93 -4.97 -19.01
CA THR A 111 2.52 -3.60 -19.37
C THR A 111 2.71 -2.62 -18.20
N VAL A 112 2.32 -3.00 -16.99
CA VAL A 112 2.41 -2.20 -15.77
C VAL A 112 3.43 -2.77 -14.79
N SER A 113 4.64 -3.03 -15.30
CA SER A 113 5.80 -3.49 -14.54
C SER A 113 6.00 -2.67 -13.26
N VAL A 114 6.23 -3.37 -12.14
CA VAL A 114 6.52 -2.71 -10.86
C VAL A 114 7.74 -1.83 -10.98
N SER A 115 8.79 -2.32 -11.63
CA SER A 115 10.08 -1.64 -11.68
C SER A 115 10.07 -0.46 -12.65
N ASP A 116 9.35 -0.55 -13.76
CA ASP A 116 9.45 0.45 -14.83
C ASP A 116 8.30 1.46 -14.81
N VAL A 117 7.15 1.08 -14.25
CA VAL A 117 5.94 1.91 -14.26
C VAL A 117 5.51 2.28 -12.84
N ILE A 118 5.20 1.30 -12.00
CA ILE A 118 4.56 1.55 -10.70
C ILE A 118 5.50 2.28 -9.73
N ARG A 119 6.71 1.75 -9.51
CA ARG A 119 7.69 2.33 -8.58
C ARG A 119 8.05 3.77 -8.98
N PRO A 120 8.48 4.08 -10.22
CA PRO A 120 8.79 5.46 -10.61
C PRO A 120 7.59 6.40 -10.44
N ALA A 121 6.37 5.94 -10.74
CA ALA A 121 5.16 6.73 -10.59
C ALA A 121 4.80 7.02 -9.12
N VAL A 122 5.05 6.09 -8.21
CA VAL A 122 4.89 6.27 -6.76
C VAL A 122 5.95 7.22 -6.21
N GLU A 123 7.23 6.96 -6.49
CA GLU A 123 8.36 7.77 -6.01
C GLU A 123 8.24 9.23 -6.47
N LYS A 124 7.89 9.44 -7.74
CA LYS A 124 7.64 10.78 -8.28
C LYS A 124 6.59 11.54 -7.47
N ARG A 125 5.45 10.91 -7.16
CA ARG A 125 4.37 11.53 -6.37
C ARG A 125 4.81 11.85 -4.94
N ILE A 126 5.58 10.96 -4.31
CA ILE A 126 6.15 11.19 -2.98
C ILE A 126 7.06 12.42 -3.01
N ILE A 127 8.01 12.47 -3.96
CA ILE A 127 8.97 13.57 -4.10
C ILE A 127 8.26 14.91 -4.37
N GLU A 128 7.36 14.95 -5.36
CA GLU A 128 6.69 16.19 -5.78
C GLU A 128 5.76 16.76 -4.72
N SER A 129 5.20 15.93 -3.85
CA SER A 129 4.30 16.39 -2.79
C SER A 129 4.99 17.07 -1.62
N GLY A 130 6.29 16.81 -1.41
CA GLY A 130 7.00 17.22 -0.21
C GLY A 130 6.37 16.69 1.08
N CYS A 131 5.68 15.54 1.02
CA CYS A 131 4.98 14.92 2.14
C CYS A 131 5.92 14.51 3.28
N ASP A 132 5.34 14.31 4.46
CA ASP A 132 6.02 13.73 5.62
C ASP A 132 5.76 12.21 5.72
N LEU A 133 4.68 11.71 5.12
CA LEU A 133 4.21 10.32 5.17
C LEU A 133 3.43 9.98 3.90
N ALA A 134 3.62 8.80 3.32
CA ALA A 134 2.88 8.34 2.15
C ALA A 134 2.01 7.11 2.45
N PHE A 135 0.73 7.18 2.11
CA PHE A 135 -0.16 6.01 2.08
C PHE A 135 -0.21 5.43 0.66
N ILE A 136 -0.07 4.12 0.54
CA ILE A 136 -0.26 3.39 -0.71
C ILE A 136 -1.46 2.46 -0.56
N SER A 137 -2.45 2.60 -1.44
CA SER A 137 -3.69 1.81 -1.47
C SER A 137 -3.95 1.24 -2.87
N GLY A 138 -5.11 0.62 -3.12
CA GLY A 138 -5.42 -0.01 -4.41
C GLY A 138 -4.81 -1.39 -4.61
N VAL A 139 -4.21 -1.95 -3.55
CA VAL A 139 -3.51 -3.23 -3.57
C VAL A 139 -4.41 -4.39 -4.00
N GLY A 140 -5.67 -4.40 -3.53
CA GLY A 140 -6.63 -5.45 -3.87
C GLY A 140 -7.09 -5.37 -5.32
N GLU A 141 -7.33 -4.15 -5.80
CA GLU A 141 -7.75 -3.84 -7.17
C GLU A 141 -6.65 -4.16 -8.21
N THR A 142 -5.38 -4.10 -7.79
CA THR A 142 -4.23 -4.43 -8.65
C THR A 142 -3.70 -5.86 -8.49
N PHE A 143 -4.30 -6.67 -7.61
CA PHE A 143 -3.90 -8.05 -7.44
C PHE A 143 -4.50 -8.94 -8.56
N PRO A 144 -3.74 -9.88 -9.15
CA PRO A 144 -2.37 -10.30 -8.83
C PRO A 144 -1.28 -9.71 -9.75
N TYR A 145 -1.59 -8.71 -10.57
CA TYR A 145 -0.66 -8.22 -11.60
C TYR A 145 0.34 -7.17 -11.09
N VAL A 146 0.04 -6.46 -9.99
CA VAL A 146 1.04 -5.64 -9.27
C VAL A 146 1.55 -6.40 -8.05
N ARG A 147 2.86 -6.70 -8.03
CA ARG A 147 3.52 -7.40 -6.91
C ARG A 147 3.95 -6.39 -5.85
N THR A 148 3.11 -6.16 -4.85
CA THR A 148 3.37 -5.16 -3.79
C THR A 148 4.60 -5.43 -2.94
N HIS A 149 5.03 -6.69 -2.77
CA HIS A 149 6.29 -7.00 -2.08
C HIS A 149 7.50 -6.50 -2.88
N THR A 150 7.47 -6.64 -4.21
CA THR A 150 8.49 -6.10 -5.11
C THR A 150 8.51 -4.58 -5.00
N LEU A 151 7.35 -3.93 -5.03
CA LEU A 151 7.24 -2.48 -4.86
C LEU A 151 7.88 -2.05 -3.54
N LEU A 152 7.47 -2.62 -2.41
CA LEU A 152 8.02 -2.26 -1.10
C LEU A 152 9.52 -2.55 -0.97
N GLY A 153 10.04 -3.59 -1.63
CA GLY A 153 11.46 -3.93 -1.63
C GLY A 153 12.32 -3.00 -2.49
N GLU A 154 11.76 -2.47 -3.57
CA GLU A 154 12.46 -1.61 -4.53
C GLU A 154 12.29 -0.11 -4.27
N LEU A 155 11.28 0.30 -3.49
CA LEU A 155 11.05 1.71 -3.17
C LEU A 155 12.27 2.35 -2.49
N ASP A 156 12.77 3.44 -3.08
CA ASP A 156 13.80 4.30 -2.51
C ASP A 156 13.18 5.62 -2.03
N SER A 157 12.59 5.57 -0.84
CA SER A 157 11.96 6.72 -0.18
C SER A 157 12.60 7.01 1.16
N ASP A 158 12.91 8.28 1.42
CA ASP A 158 13.31 8.78 2.73
C ASP A 158 12.10 9.04 3.66
N LYS A 159 10.89 9.02 3.10
CA LYS A 159 9.63 9.17 3.84
C LYS A 159 9.09 7.81 4.25
N PRO A 160 8.51 7.70 5.46
CA PRO A 160 7.71 6.55 5.85
C PRO A 160 6.59 6.24 4.86
N VAL A 161 6.42 4.96 4.53
CA VAL A 161 5.40 4.47 3.59
C VAL A 161 4.47 3.51 4.33
N VAL A 162 3.16 3.74 4.24
CA VAL A 162 2.11 2.90 4.83
C VAL A 162 1.34 2.21 3.72
N LEU A 163 1.51 0.89 3.58
CA LEU A 163 0.74 0.07 2.65
C LEU A 163 -0.61 -0.30 3.28
N VAL A 164 -1.70 0.21 2.71
CA VAL A 164 -3.09 -0.09 3.10
C VAL A 164 -3.48 -1.41 2.46
N PHE A 165 -3.52 -2.48 3.25
CA PHE A 165 -3.43 -3.84 2.75
C PHE A 165 -4.71 -4.67 3.02
N PRO A 166 -5.43 -5.15 1.98
CA PRO A 166 -6.65 -5.96 2.13
C PRO A 166 -6.29 -7.41 2.47
N GLY A 167 -6.01 -7.68 3.74
CA GLY A 167 -5.62 -9.01 4.17
C GLY A 167 -4.98 -9.04 5.54
N GLU A 168 -4.29 -10.13 5.82
CA GLU A 168 -3.67 -10.37 7.12
C GLU A 168 -2.16 -10.16 7.06
N TYR A 169 -1.64 -9.47 8.07
CA TYR A 169 -0.22 -9.46 8.38
C TYR A 169 0.08 -10.63 9.33
N ARG A 170 0.97 -11.53 8.93
CA ARG A 170 1.40 -12.67 9.73
C ARG A 170 2.89 -12.61 10.00
N GLN A 171 3.24 -12.87 11.26
CA GLN A 171 4.63 -13.10 11.65
C GLN A 171 4.84 -14.60 11.80
N ASN A 172 5.79 -15.13 11.04
CA ASN A 172 6.14 -16.54 11.05
C ASN A 172 7.08 -16.87 12.22
N THR A 173 7.12 -18.15 12.59
CA THR A 173 7.93 -18.64 13.71
C THR A 173 9.44 -18.42 13.51
N ASP A 174 9.89 -18.33 12.26
CA ASP A 174 11.29 -18.04 11.89
C ASP A 174 11.64 -16.54 11.95
N GLY A 175 10.69 -15.69 12.36
CA GLY A 175 10.85 -14.24 12.44
C GLY A 175 10.57 -13.51 11.13
N SER A 176 10.29 -14.23 10.03
CA SER A 176 9.87 -13.61 8.78
C SER A 176 8.43 -13.08 8.85
N THR A 177 8.07 -12.18 7.94
CA THR A 177 6.70 -11.66 7.86
C THR A 177 6.10 -11.99 6.49
N SER A 178 4.81 -12.28 6.50
CA SER A 178 4.07 -12.59 5.30
C SER A 178 2.72 -11.89 5.29
N LEU A 179 2.26 -11.56 4.09
CA LEU A 179 0.98 -10.90 3.90
C LEU A 179 0.04 -11.78 3.07
N ASP A 180 -1.08 -12.16 3.67
CA ASP A 180 -2.12 -12.97 3.03
C ASP A 180 -3.17 -12.02 2.43
N ILE A 181 -2.99 -11.67 1.16
CA ILE A 181 -3.89 -10.78 0.42
C ILE A 181 -5.21 -11.48 0.11
N LEU A 182 -6.35 -10.83 0.39
CA LEU A 182 -7.69 -11.36 0.09
C LEU A 182 -7.92 -12.80 0.60
N SER A 183 -7.35 -13.12 1.77
CA SER A 183 -7.38 -14.46 2.37
C SER A 183 -6.68 -15.55 1.53
N ILE A 184 -5.83 -15.16 0.57
CA ILE A 184 -4.98 -16.06 -0.21
C ILE A 184 -3.61 -16.16 0.48
N PRO A 185 -3.18 -17.36 0.91
CA PRO A 185 -1.93 -17.54 1.63
C PRO A 185 -0.70 -17.05 0.86
N SER A 186 0.19 -16.34 1.56
CA SER A 186 1.44 -15.79 1.04
C SER A 186 2.40 -16.83 0.47
N ALA A 187 2.34 -18.08 0.95
CA ALA A 187 3.12 -19.21 0.44
C ALA A 187 2.82 -19.50 -1.04
N ALA A 188 1.64 -19.12 -1.54
CA ALA A 188 1.29 -19.15 -2.96
C ALA A 188 1.70 -17.88 -3.72
N ASN A 189 2.12 -16.82 -3.02
CA ASN A 189 2.36 -15.47 -3.58
C ASN A 189 3.83 -15.04 -3.58
N GLY A 190 4.74 -15.83 -3.00
CA GLY A 190 6.20 -15.74 -3.18
C GLY A 190 6.93 -14.55 -2.52
N GLY A 191 6.22 -13.65 -1.83
CA GLY A 191 6.80 -12.42 -1.29
C GLY A 191 7.11 -12.48 0.22
N TYR A 192 8.36 -12.20 0.59
CA TYR A 192 8.73 -11.79 1.94
C TYR A 192 8.60 -10.28 2.06
N TYR A 193 7.90 -9.81 3.09
CA TYR A 193 7.77 -8.38 3.34
C TYR A 193 8.73 -7.96 4.45
N ARG A 194 9.43 -6.84 4.25
CA ARG A 194 10.16 -6.15 5.32
C ARG A 194 9.38 -4.90 5.68
N ALA A 195 8.35 -5.08 6.49
CA ALA A 195 7.51 -3.98 6.95
C ALA A 195 7.06 -4.21 8.39
N THR A 196 6.73 -3.14 9.09
CA THR A 196 6.17 -3.18 10.45
C THR A 196 4.65 -3.02 10.39
N ASN A 197 3.90 -3.87 11.07
CA ASN A 197 2.46 -3.67 11.19
C ASN A 197 2.18 -2.41 12.02
N VAL A 198 1.34 -1.50 11.53
CA VAL A 198 0.95 -0.28 12.26
C VAL A 198 0.37 -0.60 13.63
N PHE A 199 -0.33 -1.73 13.78
CA PHE A 199 -0.91 -2.15 15.06
C PHE A 199 0.10 -2.76 16.05
N ASP A 200 1.35 -2.95 15.64
CA ASP A 200 2.46 -3.37 16.51
C ASP A 200 3.29 -2.20 17.06
N LEU A 201 2.99 -0.97 16.63
CA LEU A 201 3.64 0.28 17.08
C LEU A 201 3.27 0.69 18.51
#